data_AF-A0A5E6P5U2-F1
#
_entry.id   AF-A0A5E6P5U2-F1
#
_cell.length_a   1.000
_cell.length_b   1.000
_cell.length_c   1.000
_cell.angle_alpha   90.00
_cell.angle_beta   90.00
_cell.angle_gamma   90.00
#
_symmetry.space_group_name_H-M   'P 1'
#
loop_
_entity.id
_entity.type
_entity.pdbx_description
1 polymer ?
#
loop_
_entity_poly.entity_id
_entity_poly.type
_entity_poly.pdbx_seq_one_letter_code
_entity_poly.pdbx_strand_id
1 'polypeptide(L)'
;MGPALHFGIEEEYFLTDLDSRQMLAEPPIEMLHTCQSIVGEKFAFEMFQGQIEVASPVFLTSHEAFGYLAEVRGRLNEALARQGVGLLCAGSHPLARWRDQRQTPLPHFQQLFDEFQSVARRSVLSGLHVHVEIPSSIDRIAVMNEVSPWLPMLLMLSCSSPFWEGEVSGFQSYRQVVCDDWPRMGTPEHFQDEMDYQNYLALLRRIGTIEKGGNGWWGIRPASRYPTLELRMTDACPRLRDTVLLATLFRVIVTHAVCAPQPGAGFDVTRQRLLKENRWQAKRYGAQGHFVVDERGEVLSADQWLNLARLTFESTAQAMREAQLFDQLSALLEEGNSASRQMACHAQASACTKDSHYALERVVDLLLDETRSNAED
;
A
#
# COMPACT_ATOMS: atom_id res chain seq x y z
N MET A 1 20.88 21.39 2.77
CA MET A 1 19.43 21.23 2.54
C MET A 1 19.28 20.32 1.34
N GLY A 2 18.66 19.15 1.51
CA GLY A 2 18.35 18.27 0.39
C GLY A 2 17.27 18.86 -0.52
N PRO A 3 17.06 18.30 -1.74
CA PRO A 3 16.02 18.77 -2.64
C PRO A 3 14.62 18.50 -2.05
N ALA A 4 13.68 19.43 -2.27
CA ALA A 4 12.27 19.18 -1.99
C ALA A 4 11.71 18.29 -3.12
N LEU A 5 11.67 16.98 -2.90
CA LEU A 5 11.17 16.01 -3.87
C LEU A 5 9.65 16.03 -3.92
N HIS A 6 9.10 16.11 -5.13
CA HIS A 6 7.67 15.97 -5.36
C HIS A 6 7.22 14.53 -5.13
N PHE A 7 5.96 14.35 -4.76
CA PHE A 7 5.37 13.02 -4.56
C PHE A 7 3.90 12.97 -4.96
N GLY A 8 3.38 11.76 -5.18
CA GLY A 8 1.97 11.49 -5.44
C GLY A 8 1.52 10.21 -4.73
N ILE A 9 0.22 10.08 -4.50
CA ILE A 9 -0.41 8.98 -3.76
C ILE A 9 -1.54 8.39 -4.61
N GLU A 10 -1.63 7.07 -4.67
CA GLU A 10 -2.77 6.35 -5.23
C GLU A 10 -3.45 5.55 -4.09
N GLU A 11 -4.75 5.77 -3.89
CA GLU A 11 -5.57 5.02 -2.94
C GLU A 11 -6.63 4.20 -3.65
N GLU A 12 -6.74 2.93 -3.30
CA GLU A 12 -7.71 1.99 -3.85
C GLU A 12 -8.82 1.68 -2.83
N TYR A 13 -10.08 1.70 -3.26
CA TYR A 13 -11.24 1.56 -2.38
C TYR A 13 -12.18 0.45 -2.86
N PHE A 14 -12.80 -0.26 -1.91
CA PHE A 14 -13.93 -1.14 -2.17
C PHE A 14 -15.26 -0.38 -1.99
N LEU A 15 -16.14 -0.47 -2.98
CA LEU A 15 -17.51 0.01 -2.90
C LEU A 15 -18.35 -1.02 -2.12
N THR A 16 -18.84 -0.61 -0.96
CA THR A 16 -19.45 -1.51 0.03
C THR A 16 -20.90 -1.13 0.27
N ASP A 17 -21.82 -2.08 0.13
CA ASP A 17 -23.23 -1.90 0.46
C ASP A 17 -23.41 -1.71 1.97
N LEU A 18 -24.08 -0.62 2.39
CA LEU A 18 -24.20 -0.26 3.80
C LEU A 18 -25.21 -1.13 4.57
N ASP A 19 -26.09 -1.85 3.88
CA ASP A 19 -27.07 -2.74 4.52
C ASP A 19 -26.47 -4.14 4.74
N SER A 20 -25.97 -4.77 3.69
CA SER A 20 -25.40 -6.12 3.71
C SER A 20 -23.93 -6.19 4.13
N ARG A 21 -23.23 -5.05 4.18
CA ARG A 21 -21.76 -4.96 4.41
C ARG A 21 -20.93 -5.70 3.36
N GLN A 22 -21.53 -6.04 2.22
CA GLN A 22 -20.85 -6.74 1.14
C GLN A 22 -20.22 -5.75 0.15
N MET A 23 -19.07 -6.14 -0.39
CA MET A 23 -18.52 -5.48 -1.57
C MET A 23 -19.48 -5.65 -2.75
N LEU A 24 -19.73 -4.56 -3.48
CA LEU A 24 -20.54 -4.59 -4.70
C LEU A 24 -19.78 -5.29 -5.82
N ALA A 25 -20.29 -6.41 -6.32
CA ALA A 25 -19.70 -7.10 -7.47
C ALA A 25 -19.87 -6.33 -8.79
N GLU A 26 -21.02 -5.67 -8.96
CA GLU A 26 -21.45 -4.97 -10.18
C GLU A 26 -22.15 -3.66 -9.77
N PRO A 27 -21.40 -2.62 -9.35
CA PRO A 27 -21.99 -1.33 -9.00
C PRO A 27 -22.70 -0.70 -10.21
N PRO A 28 -23.82 0.03 -10.00
CA PRO A 28 -24.49 0.75 -11.07
C PRO A 28 -23.55 1.71 -11.80
N ILE A 29 -23.67 1.81 -13.12
CA ILE A 29 -22.80 2.68 -13.93
C ILE A 29 -22.92 4.16 -13.53
N GLU A 30 -24.12 4.60 -13.12
CA GLU A 30 -24.34 5.98 -12.64
C GLU A 30 -23.55 6.29 -11.36
N MET A 31 -23.33 5.27 -10.52
CA MET A 31 -22.52 5.38 -9.30
C MET A 31 -21.05 5.59 -9.66
N LEU A 32 -20.52 4.81 -10.60
CA LEU A 32 -19.15 4.97 -11.10
C LEU A 32 -18.97 6.34 -11.77
N HIS A 33 -19.96 6.81 -12.53
CA HIS A 33 -19.96 8.16 -13.10
C HIS A 33 -19.97 9.26 -12.02
N THR A 34 -20.68 9.04 -10.91
CA THR A 34 -20.66 9.95 -9.76
C THR A 34 -19.26 10.02 -9.13
N CYS A 35 -18.62 8.86 -8.90
CA CYS A 35 -17.24 8.81 -8.43
C CYS A 35 -16.29 9.55 -9.38
N GLN A 36 -16.39 9.28 -10.69
CA GLN A 36 -15.59 9.93 -11.72
C GLN A 36 -15.83 11.45 -11.76
N SER A 37 -17.07 11.91 -11.61
CA SER A 37 -17.37 13.35 -11.59
C SER A 37 -16.81 14.06 -10.35
N ILE A 38 -16.70 13.37 -9.22
CA ILE A 38 -16.17 13.93 -7.97
C ILE A 38 -14.65 14.04 -8.02
N VAL A 39 -14.00 12.95 -8.45
CA VAL A 39 -12.54 12.82 -8.48
C VAL A 39 -11.93 13.48 -9.73
N GLY A 40 -12.67 13.56 -10.83
CA GLY A 40 -12.24 14.17 -12.09
C GLY A 40 -11.17 13.34 -12.81
N GLU A 41 -10.14 14.01 -13.32
CA GLU A 41 -9.03 13.38 -14.05
C GLU A 41 -8.16 12.43 -13.19
N LYS A 42 -8.37 12.46 -11.88
CA LYS A 42 -7.68 11.65 -10.88
C LYS A 42 -8.37 10.31 -10.61
N PHE A 43 -9.51 10.06 -11.26
CA PHE A 43 -10.25 8.81 -11.16
C PHE A 43 -9.63 7.75 -12.07
N ALA A 44 -9.44 6.56 -11.54
CA ALA A 44 -9.18 5.37 -12.33
C ALA A 44 -10.11 4.23 -11.93
N PHE A 45 -10.43 3.39 -12.92
CA PHE A 45 -11.04 2.09 -12.66
C PHE A 45 -9.96 1.12 -12.19
N GLU A 46 -10.35 0.15 -11.38
CA GLU A 46 -9.47 -0.92 -10.92
C GLU A 46 -9.88 -2.28 -11.51
N MET A 47 -9.11 -3.35 -11.28
CA MET A 47 -9.29 -4.69 -11.83
C MET A 47 -10.70 -5.24 -11.68
N PHE A 48 -11.39 -4.88 -10.59
CA PHE A 48 -12.75 -5.31 -10.29
C PHE A 48 -13.70 -4.11 -10.27
N GLN A 49 -14.93 -4.32 -10.75
CA GLN A 49 -15.91 -3.24 -10.90
C GLN A 49 -16.29 -2.60 -9.56
N GLY A 50 -16.33 -3.38 -8.50
CA GLY A 50 -16.55 -2.94 -7.13
C GLY A 50 -15.40 -2.13 -6.52
N GLN A 51 -14.37 -1.78 -7.29
CA GLN A 51 -13.22 -1.01 -6.84
C GLN A 51 -13.04 0.26 -7.67
N ILE A 52 -12.55 1.29 -7.00
CA ILE A 52 -12.13 2.54 -7.64
C ILE A 52 -10.76 2.93 -7.11
N GLU A 53 -9.98 3.64 -7.93
CA GLU A 53 -8.70 4.21 -7.55
C GLU A 53 -8.77 5.75 -7.64
N VAL A 54 -8.15 6.41 -6.66
CA VAL A 54 -7.90 7.85 -6.65
C VAL A 54 -6.40 8.08 -6.78
N ALA A 55 -5.95 8.49 -7.96
CA ALA A 55 -4.56 8.86 -8.22
C ALA A 55 -4.37 10.37 -8.02
N SER A 56 -3.67 10.80 -6.98
CA SER A 56 -3.62 12.20 -6.58
C SER A 56 -2.94 13.13 -7.61
N PRO A 57 -3.09 14.47 -7.44
CA PRO A 57 -2.13 15.43 -7.95
C PRO A 57 -0.72 15.21 -7.38
N VAL A 58 0.23 15.97 -7.89
CA VAL A 58 1.60 16.00 -7.38
C VAL A 58 1.68 17.01 -6.23
N PHE A 59 2.29 16.60 -5.12
CA PHE A 59 2.41 17.36 -3.88
C PHE A 59 3.87 17.71 -3.56
N LEU A 60 4.04 18.76 -2.76
CA LEU A 60 5.31 19.16 -2.15
C LEU A 60 5.31 18.95 -0.63
N THR A 61 4.14 18.93 0.01
CA THR A 61 4.02 18.80 1.48
C THR A 61 3.03 17.71 1.88
N SER A 62 3.22 17.12 3.07
CA SER A 62 2.26 16.19 3.67
C SER A 62 0.89 16.85 3.90
N HIS A 63 0.87 18.15 4.23
CA HIS A 63 -0.34 18.92 4.43
C HIS A 63 -1.19 19.07 3.15
N GLU A 64 -0.57 19.33 2.00
CA GLU A 64 -1.27 19.35 0.70
C GLU A 64 -1.92 17.99 0.39
N ALA A 65 -1.17 16.90 0.64
CA ALA A 65 -1.67 15.55 0.44
C ALA A 65 -2.86 15.25 1.36
N PHE A 66 -2.77 15.59 2.63
CA PHE A 66 -3.86 15.42 3.60
C PHE A 66 -5.11 16.20 3.16
N GLY A 67 -4.97 17.49 2.84
CA GLY A 67 -6.10 18.33 2.44
C GLY A 67 -6.83 17.80 1.21
N TYR A 68 -6.08 17.40 0.18
CA TYR A 68 -6.67 16.83 -1.04
C TYR A 68 -7.41 15.50 -0.77
N LEU A 69 -6.76 14.56 -0.08
CA LEU A 69 -7.35 13.25 0.18
C LEU A 69 -8.56 13.35 1.13
N ALA A 70 -8.52 14.23 2.13
CA ALA A 70 -9.65 14.50 3.02
C ALA A 70 -10.87 15.04 2.25
N GLU A 71 -10.65 15.98 1.31
CA GLU A 71 -11.71 16.51 0.46
C GLU A 71 -12.32 15.42 -0.41
N VAL A 72 -11.49 14.65 -1.12
CA VAL A 72 -11.95 13.60 -2.04
C VAL A 72 -12.68 12.49 -1.29
N ARG A 73 -12.11 11.98 -0.20
CA ARG A 73 -12.76 10.96 0.65
C ARG A 73 -14.09 11.48 1.20
N GLY A 74 -14.14 12.74 1.67
CA GLY A 74 -15.36 13.35 2.19
C GLY A 74 -16.47 13.44 1.14
N ARG A 75 -16.16 13.97 -0.05
CA ARG A 75 -17.12 14.13 -1.15
C ARG A 75 -17.62 12.79 -1.69
N LEU A 76 -16.74 11.81 -1.83
CA LEU A 76 -17.13 10.46 -2.25
C LEU A 76 -18.05 9.79 -1.23
N ASN A 77 -17.69 9.83 0.06
CA ASN A 77 -18.52 9.26 1.12
C ASN A 77 -19.91 9.92 1.18
N GLU A 78 -20.00 11.24 1.07
CA GLU A 78 -21.30 11.95 1.05
C GLU A 78 -22.17 11.54 -0.15
N ALA A 79 -21.56 11.41 -1.34
CA ALA A 79 -22.28 11.05 -2.56
C ALA A 79 -22.73 9.59 -2.58
N LEU A 80 -21.87 8.67 -2.14
CA LEU A 80 -22.16 7.24 -2.11
C LEU A 80 -23.16 6.86 -1.00
N ALA A 81 -23.10 7.51 0.17
CA ALA A 81 -24.01 7.24 1.27
C ALA A 81 -25.48 7.51 0.87
N ARG A 82 -25.72 8.52 0.02
CA ARG A 82 -27.06 8.80 -0.55
C ARG A 82 -27.60 7.68 -1.43
N GLN A 83 -26.74 6.78 -1.88
CA GLN A 83 -27.04 5.61 -2.70
C GLN A 83 -26.95 4.30 -1.90
N GLY A 84 -26.80 4.38 -0.57
CA GLY A 84 -26.67 3.20 0.29
C GLY A 84 -25.29 2.53 0.24
N VAL A 85 -24.25 3.23 -0.24
CA VAL A 85 -22.90 2.68 -0.41
C VAL A 85 -21.88 3.47 0.41
N GLY A 86 -20.90 2.78 0.97
CA GLY A 86 -19.74 3.36 1.64
C GLY A 86 -18.43 3.04 0.92
N LEU A 87 -17.42 3.88 1.15
CA LEU A 87 -16.04 3.57 0.79
C LEU A 87 -15.37 2.77 1.89
N LEU A 88 -14.77 1.64 1.54
CA LEU A 88 -13.93 0.87 2.45
C LEU A 88 -12.50 0.82 1.92
N CYS A 89 -11.56 1.37 2.68
CA CYS A 89 -10.13 1.36 2.36
C CYS A 89 -9.41 0.37 3.29
N ALA A 90 -8.88 -0.73 2.75
CA ALA A 90 -8.14 -1.76 3.49
C ALA A 90 -7.40 -2.68 2.50
N GLY A 91 -6.44 -3.48 2.94
CA GLY A 91 -5.70 -4.40 2.05
C GLY A 91 -6.58 -5.47 1.40
N SER A 92 -7.63 -5.88 2.10
CA SER A 92 -8.68 -6.80 1.66
C SER A 92 -10.01 -6.40 2.29
N HIS A 93 -11.11 -6.68 1.61
CA HIS A 93 -12.44 -6.51 2.18
C HIS A 93 -12.79 -7.74 3.05
N PRO A 94 -13.13 -7.59 4.35
CA PRO A 94 -13.29 -8.73 5.26
C PRO A 94 -14.32 -9.78 4.82
N LEU A 95 -15.43 -9.34 4.24
CA LEU A 95 -16.54 -10.20 3.81
C LEU A 95 -16.53 -10.56 2.31
N ALA A 96 -15.64 -9.95 1.50
CA ALA A 96 -15.73 -10.14 0.06
C ALA A 96 -15.35 -11.56 -0.34
N ARG A 97 -16.15 -12.16 -1.22
CA ARG A 97 -15.85 -13.42 -1.88
C ARG A 97 -15.35 -13.13 -3.27
N TRP A 98 -14.10 -13.49 -3.55
CA TRP A 98 -13.47 -13.16 -4.84
C TRP A 98 -14.19 -13.80 -6.04
N ARG A 99 -14.86 -14.95 -5.82
CA ARG A 99 -15.65 -15.64 -6.86
C ARG A 99 -16.88 -14.88 -7.32
N ASP A 100 -17.39 -14.00 -6.46
CA ASP A 100 -18.59 -13.22 -6.73
C ASP A 100 -18.25 -11.92 -7.47
N GLN A 101 -16.98 -11.50 -7.44
CA GLN A 101 -16.55 -10.23 -8.02
C GLN A 101 -16.43 -10.30 -9.55
N ARG A 102 -16.71 -9.17 -10.22
CA ARG A 102 -16.60 -9.04 -11.67
C ARG A 102 -15.41 -8.22 -12.08
N GLN A 103 -14.71 -8.72 -13.11
CA GLN A 103 -13.66 -7.95 -13.76
C GLN A 103 -14.24 -6.68 -14.38
N THR A 104 -13.46 -5.60 -14.33
CA THR A 104 -13.79 -4.38 -15.05
C THR A 104 -13.69 -4.62 -16.56
N PRO A 105 -14.71 -4.26 -17.36
CA PRO A 105 -14.76 -4.59 -18.79
C PRO A 105 -13.91 -3.62 -19.64
N LEU A 106 -12.62 -3.47 -19.29
CA LEU A 106 -11.64 -2.71 -20.05
C LEU A 106 -10.57 -3.65 -20.65
N PRO A 107 -10.06 -3.36 -21.86
CA PRO A 107 -9.18 -4.29 -22.58
C PRO A 107 -7.94 -4.74 -21.79
N HIS A 108 -7.30 -3.82 -21.06
CA HIS A 108 -6.08 -4.14 -20.31
C HIS A 108 -6.36 -5.07 -19.11
N PHE A 109 -7.48 -4.92 -18.42
CA PHE A 109 -7.88 -5.84 -17.36
C PHE A 109 -8.29 -7.20 -17.94
N GLN A 110 -9.06 -7.21 -19.04
CA GLN A 110 -9.44 -8.47 -19.70
C GLN A 110 -8.20 -9.30 -20.08
N GLN A 111 -7.17 -8.65 -20.61
CA GLN A 111 -5.91 -9.31 -20.92
C GLN A 111 -5.24 -9.94 -19.68
N LEU A 112 -5.22 -9.23 -18.53
CA LEU A 112 -4.67 -9.79 -17.29
C LEU A 112 -5.46 -11.01 -16.82
N PHE A 113 -6.79 -10.98 -16.91
CA PHE A 113 -7.63 -12.11 -16.52
C PHE A 113 -7.47 -13.31 -17.47
N ASP A 114 -7.30 -13.05 -18.77
CA ASP A 114 -7.06 -14.09 -19.77
C ASP A 114 -5.66 -14.71 -19.64
N GLU A 115 -4.65 -13.92 -19.25
CA GLU A 115 -3.28 -14.41 -19.08
C GLU A 115 -3.07 -15.13 -17.74
N PHE A 116 -3.49 -14.54 -16.63
CA PHE A 116 -3.18 -15.02 -15.28
C PHE A 116 -4.33 -15.82 -14.62
N GLN A 117 -5.49 -15.87 -15.26
CA GLN A 117 -6.60 -16.76 -14.91
C GLN A 117 -6.97 -16.68 -13.42
N SER A 118 -6.77 -17.77 -12.65
CA SER A 118 -7.16 -17.82 -11.25
C SER A 118 -6.37 -16.86 -10.35
N VAL A 119 -5.15 -16.47 -10.74
CA VAL A 119 -4.34 -15.50 -9.98
C VAL A 119 -5.01 -14.12 -10.07
N ALA A 120 -5.35 -13.68 -11.28
CA ALA A 120 -6.09 -12.43 -11.49
C ALA A 120 -7.45 -12.43 -10.79
N ARG A 121 -8.24 -13.51 -10.92
CA ARG A 121 -9.57 -13.63 -10.29
C ARG A 121 -9.55 -13.55 -8.76
N ARG A 122 -8.47 -13.99 -8.11
CA ARG A 122 -8.32 -13.92 -6.65
C ARG A 122 -7.83 -12.56 -6.15
N SER A 123 -7.44 -11.64 -7.03
CA SER A 123 -6.73 -10.40 -6.67
C SER A 123 -7.63 -9.25 -6.25
N VAL A 124 -8.68 -9.54 -5.48
CA VAL A 124 -9.57 -8.54 -4.89
C VAL A 124 -8.86 -7.87 -3.72
N LEU A 125 -7.96 -6.96 -4.05
CA LEU A 125 -6.96 -6.37 -3.17
C LEU A 125 -6.95 -4.85 -3.35
N SER A 126 -6.67 -4.11 -2.28
CA SER A 126 -6.44 -2.66 -2.35
C SER A 126 -5.10 -2.28 -1.73
N GLY A 127 -4.30 -1.48 -2.43
CA GLY A 127 -3.00 -0.99 -2.01
C GLY A 127 -2.99 0.51 -1.70
N LEU A 128 -1.92 0.92 -1.01
CA LEU A 128 -1.45 2.30 -1.01
C LEU A 128 -0.22 2.36 -1.92
N HIS A 129 -0.26 3.16 -2.98
CA HIS A 129 0.92 3.43 -3.81
C HIS A 129 1.42 4.84 -3.61
N VAL A 130 2.74 5.00 -3.55
CA VAL A 130 3.37 6.31 -3.35
C VAL A 130 4.50 6.49 -4.36
N HIS A 131 4.40 7.55 -5.15
CA HIS A 131 5.41 7.96 -6.10
C HIS A 131 6.26 9.07 -5.47
N VAL A 132 7.59 8.94 -5.48
CA VAL A 132 8.51 10.02 -5.09
C VAL A 132 9.48 10.29 -6.21
N GLU A 133 9.59 11.56 -6.62
CA GLU A 133 10.49 12.01 -7.69
C GLU A 133 11.94 11.68 -7.39
N ILE A 134 12.66 11.19 -8.39
CA ILE A 134 14.11 11.00 -8.36
C ILE A 134 14.76 11.97 -9.35
N PRO A 135 15.72 12.80 -8.91
CA PRO A 135 16.45 13.69 -9.82
C PRO A 135 17.10 12.93 -10.97
N SER A 136 17.00 13.46 -12.19
CA SER A 136 17.55 12.81 -13.41
C SER A 136 19.06 12.52 -13.39
N SER A 137 19.82 13.20 -12.52
CA SER A 137 21.25 12.97 -12.32
C SER A 137 21.57 11.79 -11.41
N ILE A 138 20.56 11.16 -10.80
CA ILE A 138 20.71 10.07 -9.83
C ILE A 138 20.11 8.81 -10.42
N ASP A 139 20.85 7.70 -10.30
CA ASP A 139 20.37 6.39 -10.70
C ASP A 139 19.21 5.93 -9.78
N ARG A 140 18.03 5.66 -10.37
CA ARG A 140 16.84 5.22 -9.63
C ARG A 140 17.03 3.84 -9.01
N ILE A 141 17.84 2.97 -9.60
CA ILE A 141 18.17 1.65 -9.05
C ILE A 141 19.05 1.79 -7.81
N ALA A 142 20.02 2.70 -7.83
CA ALA A 142 20.85 2.97 -6.66
C ALA A 142 20.00 3.48 -5.47
N VAL A 143 19.04 4.39 -5.72
CA VAL A 143 18.09 4.84 -4.71
C VAL A 143 17.16 3.69 -4.27
N MET A 144 16.63 2.90 -5.20
CA MET A 144 15.80 1.74 -4.89
C MET A 144 16.53 0.75 -3.97
N ASN A 145 17.80 0.49 -4.22
CA ASN A 145 18.65 -0.39 -3.43
C ASN A 145 18.86 0.15 -1.99
N GLU A 146 19.01 1.46 -1.81
CA GLU A 146 19.10 2.11 -0.50
C GLU A 146 17.77 2.02 0.29
N VAL A 147 16.66 2.20 -0.41
CA VAL A 147 15.31 2.24 0.20
C VAL A 147 14.77 0.84 0.51
N SER A 148 15.10 -0.14 -0.32
CA SER A 148 14.52 -1.50 -0.29
C SER A 148 14.55 -2.19 1.08
N PRO A 149 15.64 -2.13 1.88
CA PRO A 149 15.68 -2.74 3.22
C PRO A 149 14.59 -2.24 4.19
N TRP A 150 14.02 -1.05 3.95
CA TRP A 150 13.02 -0.42 4.82
C TRP A 150 11.58 -0.74 4.44
N LEU A 151 11.35 -1.36 3.28
CA LEU A 151 10.00 -1.71 2.81
C LEU A 151 9.17 -2.56 3.78
N PRO A 152 9.75 -3.56 4.49
CA PRO A 152 8.95 -4.35 5.41
C PRO A 152 8.48 -3.56 6.63
N MET A 153 9.15 -2.47 7.01
CA MET A 153 8.66 -1.56 8.05
C MET A 153 7.41 -0.82 7.56
N LEU A 154 7.44 -0.28 6.34
CA LEU A 154 6.27 0.34 5.72
C LEU A 154 5.10 -0.66 5.63
N LEU A 155 5.37 -1.90 5.20
CA LEU A 155 4.38 -2.97 5.18
C LEU A 155 3.81 -3.23 6.58
N MET A 156 4.67 -3.46 7.57
CA MET A 156 4.31 -3.73 8.97
C MET A 156 3.36 -2.66 9.54
N LEU A 157 3.64 -1.38 9.27
CA LEU A 157 2.83 -0.26 9.72
C LEU A 157 1.50 -0.15 8.94
N SER A 158 1.51 -0.53 7.66
CA SER A 158 0.32 -0.45 6.77
C SER A 158 -0.67 -1.61 6.91
N CYS A 159 -0.27 -2.75 7.48
CA CYS A 159 -1.08 -3.97 7.52
C CYS A 159 -2.54 -3.69 7.88
N SER A 160 -3.45 -4.10 6.99
CA SER A 160 -4.89 -3.84 7.12
C SER A 160 -5.75 -4.96 6.51
N SER A 161 -5.18 -6.15 6.30
CA SER A 161 -5.88 -7.26 5.66
C SER A 161 -5.77 -8.59 6.43
N PRO A 162 -6.22 -8.67 7.71
CA PRO A 162 -6.15 -9.91 8.47
C PRO A 162 -7.24 -10.93 8.11
N PHE A 163 -8.30 -10.52 7.40
CA PHE A 163 -9.42 -11.36 6.99
C PHE A 163 -9.38 -11.68 5.49
N TRP A 164 -9.86 -12.88 5.14
CA TRP A 164 -10.03 -13.31 3.75
C TRP A 164 -11.24 -14.23 3.61
N GLU A 165 -12.14 -13.94 2.64
CA GLU A 165 -13.39 -14.68 2.41
C GLU A 165 -14.24 -14.90 3.68
N GLY A 166 -14.26 -13.93 4.60
CA GLY A 166 -15.01 -14.01 5.86
C GLY A 166 -14.33 -14.78 6.98
N GLU A 167 -13.04 -15.10 6.88
CA GLU A 167 -12.31 -15.87 7.89
C GLU A 167 -11.04 -15.15 8.34
N VAL A 168 -10.63 -15.38 9.60
CA VAL A 168 -9.31 -14.95 10.09
C VAL A 168 -8.24 -15.73 9.33
N SER A 169 -7.43 -15.02 8.54
CA SER A 169 -6.45 -15.66 7.66
C SER A 169 -5.20 -16.16 8.37
N GLY A 170 -4.92 -15.64 9.57
CA GLY A 170 -3.67 -15.84 10.29
C GLY A 170 -2.53 -14.94 9.81
N PHE A 171 -2.74 -14.05 8.83
CA PHE A 171 -1.79 -13.01 8.43
C PHE A 171 -2.26 -11.64 8.90
N GLN A 172 -1.34 -10.67 8.96
CA GLN A 172 -1.67 -9.25 9.21
C GLN A 172 -1.87 -8.50 7.88
N SER A 173 -1.15 -8.93 6.84
CA SER A 173 -1.40 -8.54 5.45
C SER A 173 -1.64 -9.78 4.59
N TYR A 174 -2.91 -10.18 4.42
CA TYR A 174 -3.28 -11.22 3.48
C TYR A 174 -3.21 -10.74 2.03
N ARG A 175 -3.29 -9.42 1.79
CA ARG A 175 -2.98 -8.83 0.48
C ARG A 175 -1.64 -9.32 -0.04
N GLN A 176 -0.59 -9.25 0.79
CA GLN A 176 0.74 -9.70 0.39
C GLN A 176 0.82 -11.21 0.14
N VAL A 177 -0.06 -12.03 0.73
CA VAL A 177 -0.16 -13.47 0.45
C VAL A 177 -0.71 -13.69 -0.95
N VAL A 178 -1.81 -13.02 -1.31
CA VAL A 178 -2.38 -13.11 -2.66
C VAL A 178 -1.45 -12.51 -3.72
N CYS A 179 -0.73 -11.44 -3.38
CA CYS A 179 0.29 -10.86 -4.25
C CYS A 179 1.42 -11.85 -4.58
N ASP A 180 1.75 -12.81 -3.70
CA ASP A 180 2.81 -13.79 -3.96
C ASP A 180 2.46 -14.79 -5.08
N ASP A 181 1.17 -14.96 -5.40
CA ASP A 181 0.72 -15.82 -6.51
C ASP A 181 1.01 -15.18 -7.88
N TRP A 182 1.27 -13.87 -7.94
CA TRP A 182 1.61 -13.17 -9.19
C TRP A 182 3.07 -13.38 -9.58
N PRO A 183 3.36 -13.67 -10.86
CA PRO A 183 4.72 -13.84 -11.31
C PRO A 183 5.48 -12.51 -11.22
N ARG A 184 6.66 -12.54 -10.59
CA ARG A 184 7.53 -11.36 -10.44
C ARG A 184 6.87 -10.22 -9.63
N MET A 185 5.96 -10.58 -8.72
CA MET A 185 5.44 -9.68 -7.69
C MET A 185 6.16 -9.92 -6.36
N GLY A 186 6.17 -8.91 -5.47
CA GLY A 186 6.82 -9.00 -4.16
C GLY A 186 8.15 -8.25 -4.12
N THR A 187 9.19 -8.82 -3.49
CA THR A 187 10.49 -8.13 -3.35
C THR A 187 11.17 -7.95 -4.71
N PRO A 188 11.73 -6.76 -5.04
CA PRO A 188 12.49 -6.56 -6.28
C PRO A 188 13.71 -7.49 -6.37
N GLU A 189 14.08 -7.81 -7.61
CA GLU A 189 15.37 -8.44 -7.88
C GLU A 189 16.53 -7.48 -7.57
N HIS A 190 17.72 -8.04 -7.32
CA HIS A 190 18.93 -7.24 -7.17
C HIS A 190 19.38 -6.77 -8.56
N PHE A 191 19.57 -5.46 -8.71
CA PHE A 191 20.13 -4.82 -9.90
C PHE A 191 21.27 -3.92 -9.48
N GLN A 192 22.36 -3.92 -10.25
CA GLN A 192 23.52 -3.07 -9.94
C GLN A 192 23.25 -1.59 -10.23
N ASP A 193 22.62 -1.31 -11.36
CA ASP A 193 22.35 0.02 -11.87
C ASP A 193 21.14 0.01 -12.83
N GLU A 194 20.75 1.19 -13.32
CA GLU A 194 19.66 1.32 -14.31
C GLU A 194 19.94 0.51 -15.58
N MET A 195 21.19 0.36 -16.01
CA MET A 195 21.53 -0.38 -17.23
C MET A 195 21.27 -1.89 -17.06
N ASP A 196 21.66 -2.48 -15.94
CA ASP A 196 21.36 -3.86 -15.58
C ASP A 196 19.85 -4.11 -15.53
N TYR A 197 19.10 -3.20 -14.89
CA TYR A 197 17.64 -3.24 -14.88
C TYR A 197 17.02 -3.19 -16.29
N GLN A 198 17.47 -2.27 -17.15
CA GLN A 198 16.97 -2.17 -18.52
C GLN A 198 17.32 -3.40 -19.36
N ASN A 199 18.49 -4.00 -19.15
CA ASN A 199 18.89 -5.25 -19.80
C ASN A 199 17.97 -6.42 -19.41
N TYR A 200 17.61 -6.50 -18.12
CA TYR A 200 16.66 -7.49 -17.63
C TYR A 200 15.27 -7.30 -18.25
N LEU A 201 14.74 -6.07 -18.28
CA LEU A 201 13.46 -5.80 -18.96
C LEU A 201 13.52 -6.10 -20.45
N ALA A 202 14.62 -5.80 -21.13
CA ALA A 202 14.81 -6.11 -22.54
C ALA A 202 14.82 -7.62 -22.80
N LEU A 203 15.42 -8.41 -21.90
CA LEU A 203 15.34 -9.87 -21.93
C LEU A 203 13.89 -10.34 -21.80
N LEU A 204 13.16 -9.89 -20.78
CA LEU A 204 11.77 -10.30 -20.54
C LEU A 204 10.84 -9.98 -21.73
N ARG A 205 11.06 -8.83 -22.38
CA ARG A 205 10.35 -8.43 -23.62
C ARG A 205 10.72 -9.34 -24.79
N ARG A 206 12.01 -9.65 -24.97
CA ARG A 206 12.48 -10.51 -26.07
C ARG A 206 11.89 -11.92 -26.01
N ILE A 207 11.69 -12.44 -24.80
CA ILE A 207 11.07 -13.77 -24.59
C ILE A 207 9.54 -13.71 -24.51
N GLY A 208 8.92 -12.53 -24.65
CA GLY A 208 7.47 -12.36 -24.67
C GLY A 208 6.77 -12.49 -23.32
N THR A 209 7.51 -12.38 -22.20
CA THR A 209 6.94 -12.52 -20.83
C THR A 209 6.43 -11.22 -20.21
N ILE A 210 6.76 -10.07 -20.82
CA ILE A 210 6.19 -8.77 -20.49
C ILE A 210 5.95 -7.99 -21.77
N GLU A 211 4.91 -7.16 -21.78
CA GLU A 211 4.60 -6.28 -22.91
C GLU A 211 5.57 -5.10 -23.04
N LYS A 212 5.46 -4.38 -24.16
CA LYS A 212 6.18 -3.13 -24.38
C LYS A 212 5.68 -2.07 -23.39
N GLY A 213 6.55 -1.62 -22.49
CA GLY A 213 6.19 -0.72 -21.39
C GLY A 213 5.71 -1.44 -20.12
N GLY A 214 5.64 -2.77 -20.13
CA GLY A 214 5.46 -3.59 -18.95
C GLY A 214 6.63 -3.45 -17.98
N ASN A 215 6.30 -3.45 -16.69
CA ASN A 215 7.23 -3.35 -15.56
C ASN A 215 7.08 -4.58 -14.65
N GLY A 216 8.06 -4.82 -13.78
CA GLY A 216 7.90 -5.75 -12.67
C GLY A 216 6.79 -5.30 -11.71
N TRP A 217 6.08 -6.25 -11.11
CA TRP A 217 5.06 -5.99 -10.08
C TRP A 217 5.68 -5.99 -8.68
N TRP A 218 6.88 -5.45 -8.55
CA TRP A 218 7.58 -5.44 -7.27
C TRP A 218 6.97 -4.43 -6.30
N GLY A 219 7.18 -4.67 -5.00
CA GLY A 219 6.75 -3.82 -3.90
C GLY A 219 7.45 -2.46 -3.86
N ILE A 220 8.50 -2.27 -4.65
CA ILE A 220 9.03 -0.98 -5.05
C ILE A 220 9.57 -1.10 -6.49
N ARG A 221 9.46 -0.05 -7.31
CA ARG A 221 10.04 -0.05 -8.66
C ARG A 221 10.29 1.36 -9.20
N PRO A 222 11.20 1.53 -10.18
CA PRO A 222 11.20 2.72 -11.02
C PRO A 222 9.89 2.78 -11.82
N ALA A 223 9.15 3.89 -11.72
CA ALA A 223 7.94 4.06 -12.50
C ALA A 223 8.28 4.17 -14.00
N SER A 224 7.47 3.55 -14.86
CA SER A 224 7.69 3.58 -16.32
C SER A 224 7.32 4.91 -16.95
N ARG A 225 6.29 5.58 -16.42
CA ARG A 225 5.74 6.83 -17.00
C ARG A 225 6.29 8.08 -16.34
N TYR A 226 6.72 7.98 -15.09
CA TYR A 226 7.14 9.12 -14.28
C TYR A 226 8.60 8.95 -13.83
N PRO A 227 9.36 10.04 -13.65
CA PRO A 227 10.73 10.01 -13.13
C PRO A 227 10.73 9.77 -11.61
N THR A 228 9.98 8.78 -11.15
CA THR A 228 9.75 8.50 -9.74
C THR A 228 10.18 7.09 -9.38
N LEU A 229 10.41 6.88 -8.09
CA LEU A 229 10.37 5.57 -7.47
C LEU A 229 8.97 5.36 -6.87
N GLU A 230 8.37 4.21 -7.12
CA GLU A 230 6.99 3.88 -6.79
C GLU A 230 6.96 2.77 -5.73
N LEU A 231 6.43 3.08 -4.54
CA LEU A 231 6.12 2.13 -3.48
C LEU A 231 4.80 1.40 -3.79
N ARG A 232 4.79 0.08 -3.67
CA ARG A 232 3.59 -0.77 -3.89
C ARG A 232 3.39 -1.87 -2.85
N MET A 233 4.32 -2.02 -1.91
CA MET A 233 4.31 -3.12 -0.93
C MET A 233 3.21 -2.94 0.13
N THR A 234 2.81 -1.72 0.43
CA THR A 234 1.89 -1.37 1.50
C THR A 234 0.45 -1.79 1.20
N ASP A 235 -0.28 -2.21 2.24
CA ASP A 235 -1.73 -2.31 2.17
C ASP A 235 -2.36 -0.91 2.12
N ALA A 236 -3.59 -0.80 1.64
CA ALA A 236 -4.36 0.44 1.75
C ALA A 236 -4.70 0.74 3.23
N CYS A 237 -4.72 2.02 3.62
CA CYS A 237 -4.91 2.42 5.01
C CYS A 237 -6.30 3.04 5.24
N PRO A 238 -7.12 2.47 6.15
CA PRO A 238 -8.46 3.01 6.41
C PRO A 238 -8.40 4.45 6.93
N ARG A 239 -7.55 4.72 7.93
CA ARG A 239 -7.37 6.08 8.47
C ARG A 239 -6.53 6.92 7.52
N LEU A 240 -7.02 8.11 7.16
CA LEU A 240 -6.30 9.03 6.28
C LEU A 240 -4.95 9.46 6.86
N ARG A 241 -4.89 9.71 8.18
CA ARG A 241 -3.63 10.07 8.85
C ARG A 241 -2.54 9.02 8.63
N ASP A 242 -2.90 7.73 8.66
CA ASP A 242 -1.96 6.61 8.49
C ASP A 242 -1.43 6.58 7.03
N THR A 243 -2.31 6.84 6.03
CA THR A 243 -1.90 7.00 4.62
C THR A 243 -0.84 8.10 4.46
N VAL A 244 -1.13 9.30 4.97
CA VAL A 244 -0.23 10.47 4.82
C VAL A 244 1.08 10.25 5.57
N LEU A 245 1.02 9.64 6.76
CA LEU A 245 2.19 9.32 7.56
C LEU A 245 3.14 8.35 6.84
N LEU A 246 2.61 7.30 6.22
CA LEU A 246 3.39 6.33 5.46
C LEU A 246 3.97 6.91 4.17
N ALA A 247 3.18 7.72 3.44
CA ALA A 247 3.68 8.43 2.26
C ALA A 247 4.81 9.41 2.63
N THR A 248 4.69 10.09 3.76
CA THR A 248 5.70 11.00 4.30
C THR A 248 6.97 10.25 4.71
N LEU A 249 6.84 9.12 5.42
CA LEU A 249 7.98 8.27 5.77
C LEU A 249 8.72 7.78 4.52
N PHE A 250 7.99 7.27 3.51
CA PHE A 250 8.61 6.85 2.25
C PHE A 250 9.35 8.00 1.56
N ARG A 251 8.75 9.19 1.50
CA ARG A 251 9.38 10.39 0.94
C ARG A 251 10.63 10.81 1.72
N VAL A 252 10.65 10.69 3.05
CA VAL A 252 11.83 10.95 3.88
C VAL A 252 12.95 9.95 3.59
N ILE A 253 12.64 8.65 3.49
CA ILE A 253 13.65 7.62 3.19
C ILE A 253 14.24 7.84 1.78
N VAL A 254 13.40 8.16 0.79
CA VAL A 254 13.86 8.47 -0.57
C VAL A 254 14.71 9.75 -0.60
N THR A 255 14.30 10.80 0.12
CA THR A 255 15.07 12.05 0.20
C THR A 255 16.43 11.82 0.85
N HIS A 256 16.49 10.99 1.90
CA HIS A 256 17.74 10.59 2.54
C HIS A 256 18.65 9.86 1.56
N ALA A 257 18.13 8.87 0.84
CA ALA A 257 18.85 8.11 -0.17
C ALA A 257 19.39 9.01 -1.30
N VAL A 258 18.57 9.95 -1.80
CA VAL A 258 18.98 10.93 -2.82
C VAL A 258 20.12 11.84 -2.35
N CYS A 259 20.21 12.12 -1.04
CA CYS A 259 21.29 12.91 -0.46
C CYS A 259 22.54 12.09 -0.11
N ALA A 260 22.46 10.75 -0.14
CA ALA A 260 23.60 9.90 0.15
C ALA A 260 24.67 10.01 -0.96
N PRO A 261 25.98 10.03 -0.63
CA PRO A 261 27.03 10.11 -1.65
C PRO A 261 27.07 8.92 -2.60
N GLN A 262 26.68 7.73 -2.11
CA GLN A 262 26.67 6.47 -2.86
C GLN A 262 25.44 5.64 -2.43
N PRO A 263 24.22 6.02 -2.87
CA PRO A 263 23.01 5.33 -2.47
C PRO A 263 23.07 3.85 -2.90
N GLY A 264 22.67 2.95 -2.02
CA GLY A 264 22.57 1.53 -2.31
C GLY A 264 23.89 0.78 -2.36
N ALA A 265 25.03 1.44 -2.07
CA ALA A 265 26.36 0.81 -2.13
C ALA A 265 26.52 -0.40 -1.19
N GLY A 266 25.74 -0.43 -0.10
CA GLY A 266 25.71 -1.57 0.84
C GLY A 266 24.72 -2.66 0.47
N PHE A 267 23.92 -2.50 -0.59
CA PHE A 267 22.86 -3.44 -0.96
C PHE A 267 23.37 -4.56 -1.86
N ASP A 268 23.40 -5.76 -1.30
CA ASP A 268 23.85 -6.97 -1.96
C ASP A 268 22.79 -8.09 -1.88
N VAL A 269 23.16 -9.27 -2.37
CA VAL A 269 22.30 -10.46 -2.35
C VAL A 269 21.96 -10.89 -0.92
N THR A 270 22.83 -10.69 0.07
CA THR A 270 22.52 -11.02 1.47
C THR A 270 21.44 -10.08 2.01
N ARG A 271 21.56 -8.77 1.79
CA ARG A 271 20.52 -7.81 2.17
C ARG A 271 19.20 -8.07 1.46
N GLN A 272 19.24 -8.51 0.20
CA GLN A 272 18.03 -8.91 -0.51
C GLN A 272 17.34 -10.13 0.15
N ARG A 273 18.12 -11.09 0.68
CA ARG A 273 17.56 -12.23 1.43
C ARG A 273 16.94 -11.79 2.75
N LEU A 274 17.60 -10.90 3.49
CA LEU A 274 17.05 -10.33 4.73
C LEU A 274 15.77 -9.54 4.48
N LEU A 275 15.71 -8.78 3.38
CA LEU A 275 14.50 -8.10 2.94
C LEU A 275 13.33 -9.08 2.70
N LYS A 276 13.59 -10.23 2.06
CA LYS A 276 12.57 -11.27 1.86
C LYS A 276 12.08 -11.85 3.18
N GLU A 277 12.98 -12.10 4.13
CA GLU A 277 12.63 -12.59 5.47
C GLU A 277 11.83 -11.55 6.26
N ASN A 278 12.30 -10.31 6.34
CA ASN A 278 11.59 -9.24 7.04
C ASN A 278 10.21 -8.97 6.42
N ARG A 279 10.05 -9.09 5.10
CA ARG A 279 8.75 -9.02 4.43
C ARG A 279 7.82 -10.15 4.90
N TRP A 280 8.34 -11.37 5.05
CA TRP A 280 7.58 -12.49 5.61
C TRP A 280 7.13 -12.20 7.05
N GLN A 281 8.04 -11.70 7.89
CA GLN A 281 7.76 -11.34 9.28
C GLN A 281 6.69 -10.24 9.37
N ALA A 282 6.83 -9.18 8.56
CA ALA A 282 5.87 -8.08 8.50
C ALA A 282 4.48 -8.54 8.07
N LYS A 283 4.36 -9.30 6.96
CA LYS A 283 3.02 -9.72 6.49
C LYS A 283 2.34 -10.72 7.42
N ARG A 284 3.11 -11.62 8.06
CA ARG A 284 2.56 -12.68 8.91
C ARG A 284 2.25 -12.21 10.33
N TYR A 285 3.14 -11.40 10.92
CA TYR A 285 3.09 -11.05 12.34
C TYR A 285 2.89 -9.55 12.59
N GLY A 286 3.01 -8.70 11.56
CA GLY A 286 2.91 -7.25 11.73
C GLY A 286 3.95 -6.77 12.74
N ALA A 287 3.53 -5.91 13.67
CA ALA A 287 4.40 -5.37 14.72
C ALA A 287 4.96 -6.43 15.69
N GLN A 288 4.35 -7.62 15.75
CA GLN A 288 4.82 -8.74 16.58
C GLN A 288 5.89 -9.59 15.87
N GLY A 289 6.35 -9.15 14.69
CA GLY A 289 7.42 -9.80 13.94
C GLY A 289 8.80 -9.59 14.57
N HIS A 290 9.75 -10.38 14.09
CA HIS A 290 11.16 -10.31 14.48
C HIS A 290 11.97 -9.86 13.27
N PHE A 291 12.66 -8.72 13.37
CA PHE A 291 13.28 -8.09 12.19
C PHE A 291 14.81 -8.11 12.28
N VAL A 292 15.47 -8.43 11.17
CA VAL A 292 16.94 -8.49 11.11
C VAL A 292 17.44 -7.43 10.14
N VAL A 293 18.29 -6.52 10.63
CA VAL A 293 18.75 -5.35 9.86
C VAL A 293 20.16 -5.49 9.29
N ASP A 294 20.94 -6.45 9.77
CA ASP A 294 22.30 -6.72 9.29
C ASP A 294 22.66 -8.21 9.33
N GLU A 295 23.83 -8.55 8.79
CA GLU A 295 24.33 -9.92 8.71
C GLU A 295 24.76 -10.50 10.07
N ARG A 296 24.85 -9.68 11.12
CA ARG A 296 25.21 -10.15 12.46
C ARG A 296 24.05 -10.89 13.12
N GLY A 297 22.84 -10.74 12.57
CA GLY A 297 21.66 -11.48 13.01
C GLY A 297 21.05 -10.95 14.29
N GLU A 298 21.31 -9.69 14.65
CA GLU A 298 20.60 -9.05 15.76
C GLU A 298 19.12 -8.90 15.38
N VAL A 299 18.26 -9.46 16.23
CA VAL A 299 16.82 -9.44 16.05
C VAL A 299 16.25 -8.24 16.80
N LEU A 300 15.56 -7.37 16.05
CA LEU A 300 14.89 -6.18 16.56
C LEU A 300 13.39 -6.42 16.68
N SER A 301 12.78 -5.88 17.74
CA SER A 301 11.34 -5.62 17.80
C SER A 301 10.95 -4.49 16.86
N ALA A 302 9.65 -4.31 16.62
CA ALA A 302 9.14 -3.17 15.85
C ALA A 302 9.59 -1.81 16.44
N ASP A 303 9.54 -1.64 17.76
CA ASP A 303 9.97 -0.41 18.44
C ASP A 303 11.47 -0.16 18.26
N GLN A 304 12.29 -1.20 18.40
CA GLN A 304 13.74 -1.08 18.20
C GLN A 304 14.07 -0.72 16.75
N TRP A 305 13.34 -1.31 15.79
CA TRP A 305 13.54 -1.00 14.38
C TRP A 305 13.07 0.42 14.03
N LEU A 306 11.94 0.88 14.58
CA LEU A 306 11.46 2.25 14.42
C LEU A 306 12.43 3.27 15.04
N ASN A 307 13.01 2.96 16.20
CA ASN A 307 14.06 3.78 16.81
C ASN A 307 15.30 3.87 15.93
N LEU A 308 15.72 2.77 15.30
CA LEU A 308 16.80 2.79 14.31
C LEU A 308 16.45 3.67 13.10
N ALA A 309 15.22 3.59 12.58
CA ALA A 309 14.75 4.49 11.53
C ALA A 309 14.80 5.96 11.96
N ARG A 310 14.35 6.28 13.19
CA ARG A 310 14.45 7.63 13.75
C ARG A 310 15.89 8.13 13.76
N LEU A 311 16.82 7.35 14.33
CA LEU A 311 18.24 7.71 14.36
C LEU A 311 18.82 7.94 12.95
N THR A 312 18.36 7.19 11.96
CA THR A 312 18.83 7.28 10.57
C THR A 312 18.26 8.50 9.85
N PHE A 313 16.98 8.80 10.04
CA PHE A 313 16.22 9.68 9.16
C PHE A 313 15.69 10.97 9.82
N GLU A 314 15.77 11.12 11.15
CA GLU A 314 15.21 12.28 11.87
C GLU A 314 15.77 13.61 11.36
N SER A 315 17.07 13.69 11.07
CA SER A 315 17.69 14.88 10.49
C SER A 315 17.10 15.24 9.11
N THR A 316 16.75 14.23 8.31
CA THR A 316 16.14 14.41 6.99
C THR A 316 14.68 14.86 7.14
N ALA A 317 13.93 14.23 8.04
CA ALA A 317 12.57 14.63 8.37
C ALA A 317 12.51 16.09 8.86
N GLN A 318 13.41 16.50 9.76
CA GLN A 318 13.51 17.88 10.23
C GLN A 318 13.81 18.86 9.08
N ALA A 319 14.75 18.51 8.18
CA ALA A 319 15.05 19.33 7.01
C ALA A 319 13.85 19.48 6.05
N MET A 320 12.99 18.46 5.99
CA MET A 320 11.72 18.46 5.25
C MET A 320 10.56 19.13 6.00
N ARG A 321 10.79 19.62 7.22
CA ARG A 321 9.78 20.18 8.15
C ARG A 321 8.74 19.17 8.63
N GLU A 322 9.10 17.90 8.65
CA GLU A 322 8.28 16.77 9.15
C GLU A 322 8.79 16.33 10.53
N ALA A 323 9.03 17.27 11.44
CA ALA A 323 9.74 17.02 12.70
C ALA A 323 9.01 16.05 13.66
N GLN A 324 7.68 15.94 13.53
CA GLN A 324 6.83 15.07 14.36
C GLN A 324 6.65 13.66 13.80
N LEU A 325 7.20 13.37 12.61
CA LEU A 325 6.99 12.12 11.88
C LEU A 325 7.24 10.87 12.76
N PHE A 326 8.38 10.82 13.45
CA PHE A 326 8.73 9.64 14.24
C PHE A 326 7.92 9.52 15.54
N ASP A 327 7.49 10.63 16.13
CA ASP A 327 6.62 10.60 17.30
C ASP A 327 5.21 10.09 16.91
N GLN A 328 4.70 10.51 15.74
CA GLN A 328 3.45 10.01 15.17
C GLN A 328 3.53 8.53 14.77
N LEU A 329 4.67 8.09 14.23
CA LEU A 329 4.89 6.67 13.91
C LEU A 329 4.93 5.80 15.17
N SER A 330 5.53 6.29 16.25
CA SER A 330 5.51 5.60 17.55
C SER A 330 4.08 5.50 18.08
N ALA A 331 3.30 6.58 18.01
CA ALA A 331 1.89 6.55 18.41
C ALA A 331 1.07 5.55 17.58
N LEU A 332 1.27 5.49 16.25
CA LEU A 332 0.63 4.48 15.39
C LEU A 332 0.99 3.05 15.83
N LEU A 333 2.26 2.81 16.15
CA LEU A 333 2.73 1.50 16.59
C LEU A 333 2.12 1.10 17.96
N GLU A 334 2.04 2.04 18.90
CA GLU A 334 1.44 1.86 20.23
C GLU A 334 -0.07 1.62 20.17
N GLU A 335 -0.80 2.39 19.36
CA GLU A 335 -2.24 2.20 19.12
C GLU A 335 -2.53 0.89 18.36
N GLY A 336 -1.56 0.43 17.57
CA GLY A 336 -1.68 -0.69 16.66
C GLY A 336 -2.19 -0.27 15.27
N ASN A 337 -1.60 -0.88 14.23
CA ASN A 337 -2.04 -0.75 12.84
C ASN A 337 -3.49 -1.23 12.63
N SER A 338 -4.03 -1.01 11.43
CA SER A 338 -5.43 -1.38 11.11
C SER A 338 -5.71 -2.86 11.36
N ALA A 339 -4.83 -3.76 10.98
CA ALA A 339 -5.03 -5.19 11.18
C ALA A 339 -5.19 -5.55 12.68
N SER A 340 -4.37 -4.97 13.56
CA SER A 340 -4.52 -5.10 15.02
C SER A 340 -5.88 -4.60 15.51
N ARG A 341 -6.33 -3.43 15.02
CA ARG A 341 -7.64 -2.85 15.40
C ARG A 341 -8.81 -3.69 14.91
N GLN A 342 -8.74 -4.22 13.68
CA GLN A 342 -9.74 -5.14 13.13
C GLN A 342 -9.82 -6.42 13.95
N MET A 343 -8.69 -7.03 14.29
CA MET A 343 -8.64 -8.24 15.12
C MET A 343 -9.19 -8.00 16.53
N ALA A 344 -8.88 -6.85 17.14
CA ALA A 344 -9.44 -6.46 18.43
C ALA A 344 -10.97 -6.28 18.37
N CYS A 345 -11.46 -5.58 17.34
CA CYS A 345 -12.90 -5.40 17.09
C CYS A 345 -13.62 -6.74 16.92
N HIS A 346 -13.08 -7.63 16.10
CA HIS A 346 -13.61 -8.96 15.87
C HIS A 346 -13.67 -9.78 17.17
N ALA A 347 -12.59 -9.78 17.96
CA ALA A 347 -12.52 -10.51 19.22
C ALA A 347 -13.54 -9.98 20.24
N GLN A 348 -13.71 -8.65 20.35
CA GLN A 348 -14.71 -8.02 21.21
C GLN A 348 -16.13 -8.39 20.78
N ALA A 349 -16.44 -8.31 19.49
CA ALA A 349 -17.77 -8.67 18.97
C ALA A 349 -18.07 -10.17 19.16
N SER A 350 -17.09 -11.04 18.91
CA SER A 350 -17.19 -12.49 19.11
C SER A 350 -17.40 -12.90 20.57
N ALA A 351 -16.97 -12.07 21.54
CA ALA A 351 -17.23 -12.33 22.95
C ALA A 351 -18.70 -12.05 23.35
N CYS A 352 -19.41 -11.21 22.59
CA CYS A 352 -20.77 -10.78 22.87
C CYS A 352 -21.85 -11.64 22.19
N THR A 353 -21.50 -12.42 21.15
CA THR A 353 -22.45 -13.26 20.40
C THR A 353 -21.78 -14.53 19.88
N LYS A 354 -22.59 -15.55 19.59
CA LYS A 354 -22.13 -16.78 18.90
C LYS A 354 -22.19 -16.67 17.38
N ASP A 355 -22.74 -15.58 16.85
CA ASP A 355 -22.83 -15.34 15.42
C ASP A 355 -21.48 -14.79 14.91
N SER A 356 -20.73 -15.62 14.18
CA SER A 356 -19.46 -15.21 13.58
C SER A 356 -19.65 -14.17 12.47
N HIS A 357 -20.82 -14.14 11.83
CA HIS A 357 -21.11 -13.16 10.78
C HIS A 357 -21.19 -11.75 11.35
N TYR A 358 -21.87 -11.60 12.50
CA TYR A 358 -21.96 -10.33 13.21
C TYR A 358 -20.57 -9.74 13.54
N ALA A 359 -19.62 -10.58 13.97
CA ALA A 359 -18.28 -10.08 14.30
C ALA A 359 -17.56 -9.47 13.07
N LEU A 360 -17.76 -10.04 11.88
CA LEU A 360 -17.21 -9.53 10.63
C LEU A 360 -17.93 -8.27 10.16
N GLU A 361 -19.26 -8.18 10.30
CA GLU A 361 -20.02 -6.96 10.03
C GLU A 361 -19.51 -5.79 10.88
N ARG A 362 -19.19 -6.05 12.16
CA ARG A 362 -18.58 -5.04 13.05
C ARG A 362 -17.20 -4.59 12.58
N VAL A 363 -16.40 -5.48 12.00
CA VAL A 363 -15.11 -5.12 11.38
C VAL A 363 -15.33 -4.25 10.14
N VAL A 364 -16.30 -4.60 9.29
CA VAL A 364 -16.65 -3.77 8.12
C VAL A 364 -17.13 -2.39 8.56
N ASP A 365 -18.02 -2.30 9.55
CA ASP A 365 -18.49 -1.03 10.11
C ASP A 365 -17.30 -0.18 10.64
N LEU A 366 -16.36 -0.79 11.36
CA LEU A 366 -15.13 -0.11 11.81
C LEU A 366 -14.35 0.48 10.63
N LEU A 367 -14.14 -0.29 9.55
CA LEU A 367 -13.38 0.15 8.40
C LEU A 367 -14.09 1.26 7.63
N LEU A 368 -15.41 1.18 7.49
CA LEU A 368 -16.24 2.24 6.91
C LEU A 368 -16.14 3.53 7.73
N ASP A 369 -16.21 3.43 9.06
CA ASP A 369 -16.08 4.56 9.97
C ASP A 369 -14.68 5.19 9.92
N GLU A 370 -13.61 4.38 9.93
CA GLU A 370 -12.23 4.86 9.81
C GLU A 370 -11.97 5.50 8.44
N THR A 371 -12.53 4.94 7.36
CA THR A 371 -12.38 5.49 5.99
C THR A 371 -13.11 6.82 5.82
N ARG A 372 -14.26 6.98 6.49
CA ARG A 372 -15.06 8.22 6.49
C ARG A 372 -14.46 9.31 7.39
N SER A 373 -13.77 8.93 8.47
CA SER A 373 -13.20 9.87 9.41
C SER A 373 -11.96 10.57 8.82
N ASN A 374 -12.01 11.90 8.78
CA ASN A 374 -10.86 12.75 8.44
C ASN A 374 -10.14 13.25 9.70
N ALA A 375 -10.24 12.54 10.83
CA ALA A 375 -9.62 12.97 12.08
C ALA A 375 -8.09 13.07 11.95
N GLU A 376 -7.54 14.21 12.38
CA GLU A 376 -6.09 14.47 12.50
C GLU A 376 -5.52 13.96 13.83
N ASP A 377 -6.39 13.70 14.82
CA ASP A 377 -6.04 13.44 16.23
C ASP A 377 -5.39 12.06 16.46
#